data_AF-A0A3P0MVE7-F1
#
_entry.id   AF-A0A3P0MVE7-F1
#
_cell.length_a   1.000
_cell.length_b   1.000
_cell.length_c   1.000
_cell.angle_alpha   90.00
_cell.angle_beta   90.00
_cell.angle_gamma   90.00
#
_symmetry.space_group_name_H-M   'P 1'
#
loop_
_entity.id
_entity.type
_entity.pdbx_description
1 polymer ?
#
loop_
_entity_poly.entity_id
_entity_poly.type
_entity_poly.pdbx_seq_one_letter_code
_entity_poly.pdbx_strand_id
1 'polypeptide(L)'
;MVTNPVEIQAIIQRVLVDVFELNVDVIVPEARLKEDLDLDSLDAIDLGVAIEEGLGVKLNQSALAPLRTVGEIQAYLIRSLT
;
A
#
# COMPACT_ATOMS: atom_id res chain seq x y z
N MET A 1 8.64 -13.62 -9.88
CA MET A 1 9.02 -12.46 -9.05
C MET A 1 7.98 -11.40 -9.32
N VAL A 2 7.31 -10.88 -8.29
CA VAL A 2 6.27 -9.87 -8.47
C VAL A 2 6.95 -8.57 -8.90
N THR A 3 6.92 -8.27 -10.20
CA THR A 3 7.59 -7.09 -10.79
C THR A 3 6.67 -6.31 -11.73
N ASN A 4 5.40 -6.71 -11.84
CA ASN A 4 4.43 -6.06 -12.71
C ASN A 4 3.57 -5.07 -11.90
N PRO A 5 3.43 -3.80 -12.33
CA PRO A 5 2.55 -2.81 -11.70
C PRO A 5 1.11 -3.30 -11.47
N VAL A 6 0.59 -4.17 -12.35
CA VAL A 6 -0.76 -4.74 -12.23
C VAL A 6 -0.87 -5.68 -11.01
N GLU A 7 0.15 -6.51 -10.77
CA GLU A 7 0.17 -7.42 -9.62
C GLU A 7 0.32 -6.65 -8.30
N ILE A 8 1.18 -5.62 -8.30
CA ILE A 8 1.37 -4.74 -7.14
C ILE A 8 0.06 -4.03 -6.79
N GLN A 9 -0.64 -3.47 -7.77
CA GLN A 9 -1.93 -2.81 -7.56
C GLN A 9 -2.97 -3.79 -6.98
N ALA A 10 -3.05 -5.01 -7.52
CA ALA A 10 -3.98 -6.02 -7.03
C ALA A 10 -3.68 -6.41 -5.57
N ILE A 11 -2.41 -6.50 -5.18
CA ILE A 11 -2.01 -6.79 -3.79
C ILE A 11 -2.36 -5.64 -2.86
N ILE A 12 -2.05 -4.40 -3.24
CA ILE A 12 -2.42 -3.21 -2.46
C ILE A 12 -3.93 -3.17 -2.25
N GLN A 13 -4.71 -3.34 -3.32
CA GLN A 13 -6.17 -3.37 -3.24
C GLN A 13 -6.65 -4.49 -2.33
N ARG A 14 -6.13 -5.71 -2.49
CA ARG A 14 -6.50 -6.84 -1.63
C ARG A 14 -6.19 -6.55 -0.17
N VAL A 15 -5.02 -6.03 0.16
CA VAL A 15 -4.64 -5.72 1.55
C VAL A 15 -5.55 -4.63 2.11
N LEU A 16 -5.79 -3.55 1.37
CA LEU A 16 -6.68 -2.47 1.81
C LEU A 16 -8.14 -2.92 1.99
N VAL A 17 -8.63 -3.85 1.17
CA VAL A 17 -9.98 -4.42 1.31
C VAL A 17 -10.04 -5.45 2.44
N ASP A 18 -9.09 -6.39 2.50
CA ASP A 18 -9.16 -7.54 3.41
C ASP A 18 -8.67 -7.19 4.83
N VAL A 19 -7.68 -6.29 4.96
CA VAL A 19 -7.05 -5.92 6.25
C VAL A 19 -7.66 -4.65 6.82
N PHE A 20 -7.91 -3.67 5.96
CA PHE A 20 -8.44 -2.36 6.38
C PHE A 20 -9.94 -2.19 6.11
N GLU A 21 -10.61 -3.23 5.59
CA GLU A 21 -12.05 -3.24 5.32
C GLU A 21 -12.53 -2.05 4.45
N LEU A 22 -11.64 -1.55 3.59
CA LEU A 22 -11.93 -0.41 2.71
C LEU A 22 -12.68 -0.86 1.45
N ASN A 23 -13.50 0.05 0.91
CA ASN A 23 -14.16 -0.21 -0.38
C ASN A 23 -13.16 -0.05 -1.53
N VAL A 24 -13.15 -1.00 -2.47
CA VAL A 24 -12.31 -0.92 -3.68
C VAL A 24 -12.52 0.35 -4.49
N ASP A 25 -13.74 0.91 -4.44
CA ASP A 25 -14.10 2.14 -5.16
C ASP A 25 -13.33 3.38 -4.66
N VAL A 26 -12.88 3.38 -3.40
CA VAL A 26 -12.11 4.49 -2.82
C VAL A 26 -10.59 4.30 -2.97
N ILE A 27 -10.14 3.11 -3.37
CA ILE A 27 -8.72 2.79 -3.54
C ILE A 27 -8.25 3.27 -4.91
N VAL A 28 -8.06 4.59 -5.02
CA VAL A 28 -7.50 5.26 -6.21
C VAL A 28 -6.13 5.85 -5.90
N PRO A 29 -5.21 6.00 -6.89
CA PRO A 29 -3.88 6.54 -6.66
C PRO A 29 -3.86 7.92 -5.98
N GLU A 30 -4.87 8.73 -6.25
CA GLU A 30 -5.05 10.08 -5.70
C GLU A 30 -5.59 10.07 -4.26
N ALA A 31 -6.11 8.94 -3.78
CA ALA A 31 -6.71 8.83 -2.46
C ALA A 31 -5.65 9.04 -1.37
N ARG A 32 -5.99 9.92 -0.44
CA ARG A 32 -5.16 10.29 0.71
C ARG A 32 -5.43 9.31 1.84
N LEU A 33 -4.36 8.69 2.35
CA LEU A 33 -4.42 7.65 3.38
C LEU A 33 -5.24 8.13 4.58
N LYS A 34 -4.91 9.30 5.13
CA LYS A 34 -5.58 9.84 6.33
C LYS A 34 -6.93 10.49 6.06
N GLU A 35 -7.08 11.21 4.96
CA GLU A 35 -8.26 12.06 4.73
C GLU A 35 -9.37 11.33 3.99
N ASP A 36 -9.03 10.44 3.06
CA ASP A 36 -10.01 9.72 2.23
C ASP A 36 -10.22 8.28 2.72
N LEU A 37 -9.17 7.65 3.29
CA LEU A 37 -9.19 6.24 3.71
C LEU A 37 -9.17 6.06 5.24
N ASP A 38 -9.14 7.15 6.02
CA ASP A 38 -9.07 7.14 7.49
C ASP A 38 -7.91 6.29 8.07
N LEU A 39 -6.82 6.18 7.30
CA LEU A 39 -5.58 5.48 7.68
C LEU A 39 -4.60 6.45 8.33
N ASP A 40 -4.33 6.24 9.61
CA ASP A 40 -3.37 7.02 10.36
C ASP A 40 -1.92 6.58 10.09
N SER A 41 -0.97 7.28 10.69
CA SER A 41 0.47 6.98 10.53
C SER A 41 0.87 5.60 11.06
N LEU A 42 0.06 5.01 11.96
CA LEU A 42 0.26 3.64 12.44
C LEU A 42 -0.25 2.62 11.42
N ASP A 43 -1.43 2.86 10.84
CA ASP A 43 -2.02 2.00 9.81
C ASP A 43 -1.12 1.90 8.57
N ALA A 44 -0.41 2.98 8.23
CA ALA A 44 0.58 2.96 7.16
C ALA A 44 1.75 1.97 7.42
N ILE A 45 2.12 1.74 8.68
CA ILE A 45 3.12 0.75 9.08
C ILE A 45 2.54 -0.65 8.90
N ASP A 46 1.32 -0.88 9.42
CA ASP A 46 0.63 -2.18 9.32
C ASP A 46 0.34 -2.57 7.87
N LEU A 47 -0.03 -1.60 7.03
CA LEU A 47 -0.19 -1.76 5.58
C LEU A 47 1.11 -2.21 4.92
N GLY A 48 2.24 -1.60 5.32
CA GLY A 48 3.56 -2.01 4.89
C GLY A 48 3.85 -3.48 5.20
N VAL A 49 3.59 -3.90 6.44
CA VAL A 49 3.79 -5.28 6.90
C VAL A 49 2.89 -6.26 6.14
N ALA A 50 1.61 -5.95 5.98
CA ALA A 50 0.68 -6.81 5.26
C ALA A 50 1.04 -6.95 3.77
N ILE A 51 1.57 -5.89 3.16
CA ILE A 51 2.09 -5.93 1.79
C ILE A 51 3.40 -6.74 1.71
N GLU A 52 4.32 -6.58 2.66
CA GLU A 52 5.54 -7.40 2.79
C GLU A 52 5.21 -8.89 2.85
N GLU A 53 4.25 -9.28 3.70
CA GLU A 53 3.78 -10.66 3.84
C GLU A 53 3.11 -11.17 2.56
N GLY A 54 2.28 -10.34 1.92
CA GLY A 54 1.61 -10.68 0.67
C GLY A 54 2.56 -10.87 -0.52
N LEU A 55 3.66 -10.12 -0.55
CA LEU A 55 4.69 -10.18 -1.59
C LEU A 55 5.84 -11.14 -1.26
N GLY A 56 6.03 -11.49 0.01
CA GLY A 56 7.18 -12.25 0.49
C GLY A 56 8.49 -11.48 0.39
N VAL A 57 8.46 -10.15 0.56
CA VAL A 57 9.61 -9.24 0.41
C VAL A 57 9.81 -8.40 1.66
N LYS A 58 11.01 -7.85 1.85
CA LYS A 58 11.28 -6.87 2.90
C LYS A 58 11.30 -5.47 2.30
N LEU A 59 10.47 -4.59 2.85
CA LEU A 59 10.37 -3.18 2.55
C LEU A 59 11.00 -2.36 3.68
N ASN A 60 11.21 -1.08 3.41
CA ASN A 60 11.66 -0.12 4.40
C ASN A 60 10.46 0.63 4.96
N GLN A 61 9.99 0.22 6.13
CA GLN A 61 8.83 0.83 6.80
C GLN A 61 9.04 2.33 7.07
N SER A 62 10.28 2.77 7.33
CA SER A 62 10.60 4.20 7.50
C SER A 62 10.37 5.02 6.24
N ALA A 63 10.39 4.38 5.06
CA ALA A 63 10.07 5.03 3.78
C ALA A 63 8.55 5.06 3.50
N LEU A 64 7.75 4.22 4.17
CA LEU A 64 6.28 4.23 4.08
C LEU A 64 5.64 5.29 5.00
N ALA A 65 6.21 5.52 6.17
CA ALA A 65 5.72 6.52 7.14
C ALA A 65 5.50 7.96 6.59
N PRO A 66 6.35 8.50 5.69
CA PRO A 66 6.11 9.83 5.12
C PRO A 66 5.09 9.84 3.98
N LEU A 67 4.68 8.68 3.45
CA LEU A 67 3.75 8.62 2.32
C LEU A 67 2.35 9.03 2.77
N ARG A 68 1.60 9.65 1.86
CA ARG A 68 0.30 10.26 2.14
C ARG A 68 -0.79 9.78 1.21
N THR A 69 -0.44 9.16 0.08
CA THR A 69 -1.40 8.70 -0.93
C THR A 69 -1.16 7.24 -1.33
N VAL A 70 -2.20 6.60 -1.87
CA VAL A 70 -2.10 5.23 -2.40
C VAL A 70 -1.11 5.16 -3.56
N GLY A 71 -1.10 6.17 -4.43
CA GLY A 71 -0.17 6.24 -5.57
C GLY A 71 1.29 6.33 -5.15
N GLU A 72 1.59 7.02 -4.04
CA GLU A 72 2.94 7.06 -3.47
C GLU A 72 3.39 5.69 -2.95
N ILE A 73 2.50 4.95 -2.26
CA ILE A 73 2.78 3.57 -1.83
C ILE A 73 3.05 2.69 -3.04
N GLN A 74 2.20 2.76 -4.06
CA GLN A 74 2.37 2.00 -5.29
C GLN A 74 3.71 2.30 -5.97
N ALA A 75 4.07 3.58 -6.12
CA ALA A 75 5.34 4.01 -6.71
C ALA A 75 6.55 3.53 -5.88
N TYR A 76 6.44 3.57 -4.56
CA TYR A 76 7.47 3.06 -3.66
C TYR A 76 7.70 1.54 -3.83
N LEU A 77 6.61 0.77 -3.93
CA LEU A 77 6.67 -0.68 -4.14
C LEU A 77 7.28 -1.03 -5.49
N ILE A 78 6.86 -0.34 -6.56
CA ILE A 78 7.43 -0.52 -7.90
C ILE A 78 8.94 -0.28 -7.87
N ARG A 79 9.40 0.79 -7.21
CA ARG A 79 10.83 1.12 -7.08
C ARG A 79 11.61 0.16 -6.19
N SER A 80 10.96 -0.49 -5.23
CA SER A 80 11.61 -1.42 -4.30
C SER A 80 11.75 -2.83 -4.88
N LEU A 81 10.89 -3.19 -5.84
CA LEU A 81 10.83 -4.51 -6.48
C LEU A 81 11.48 -4.55 -7.87
N THR A 82 11.86 -3.40 -8.41
CA THR A 82 12.56 -3.25 -9.70
C THR A 82 14.03 -2.92 -9.47
#